data_AF-A0A966VAW9-F1
#
_entry.id   AF-A0A966VAW9-F1
#
_cell.length_a   1.000
_cell.length_b   1.000
_cell.length_c   1.000
_cell.angle_alpha   90.00
_cell.angle_beta   90.00
_cell.angle_gamma   90.00
#
_symmetry.space_group_name_H-M   'P 1'
#
loop_
_entity.id
_entity.type
_entity.pdbx_description
1 polymer ?
#
loop_
_entity_poly.entity_id
_entity_poly.type
_entity_poly.pdbx_seq_one_letter_code
_entity_poly.pdbx_strand_id
1 'polypeptide(L)'
;MPATYEPIATTTLGSAASSITFNSIPGTYTDLRLVFTGKSAGGSNTLRLRFNSDSGTNYSRTSLTGSGSSATSAQNSSTDNAFIGAVNTLQMMCNVDIFSYAGSTNKTLLSELSLDQNGSGEVRRTVCLWRSTSVITAIELYLSAANFDAGATATLYGIKAA
;
A
#
# COMPACT_ATOMS: atom_id res chain seq x y z
N MET A 1 -28.86 0.75 -3.88
CA MET A 1 -27.77 0.11 -3.10
C MET A 1 -26.60 1.08 -3.18
N PRO A 2 -26.12 1.70 -2.09
CA PRO A 2 -24.97 2.58 -2.22
C PRO A 2 -23.77 1.72 -2.64
N ALA A 3 -23.05 2.16 -3.68
CA ALA A 3 -21.81 1.51 -4.09
C ALA A 3 -20.80 1.66 -2.95
N THR A 4 -20.44 0.56 -2.32
CA THR A 4 -19.55 0.51 -1.13
C THR A 4 -18.09 0.85 -1.45
N TYR A 5 -17.72 0.92 -2.73
CA TYR A 5 -16.44 1.42 -3.22
C TYR A 5 -16.64 2.27 -4.48
N GLU A 6 -16.21 3.52 -4.46
CA GLU A 6 -16.21 4.40 -5.64
C GLU A 6 -14.77 4.61 -6.13
N PRO A 7 -14.45 4.31 -7.40
CA PRO A 7 -13.10 4.52 -7.92
C PRO A 7 -12.79 6.02 -7.94
N ILE A 8 -11.68 6.39 -7.30
CA ILE A 8 -11.13 7.75 -7.32
C ILE A 8 -10.19 7.89 -8.52
N ALA A 9 -9.28 6.94 -8.71
CA ALA A 9 -8.34 6.93 -9.81
C ALA A 9 -7.75 5.52 -10.05
N THR A 10 -7.41 5.24 -11.30
CA THR A 10 -6.65 4.04 -11.71
C THR A 10 -5.46 4.46 -12.55
N THR A 11 -4.30 3.89 -12.24
CA THR A 11 -3.07 4.06 -13.03
C THR A 11 -2.55 2.70 -13.44
N THR A 12 -2.44 2.47 -14.74
CA THR A 12 -1.71 1.34 -15.32
C THR A 12 -0.46 1.85 -16.01
N LEU A 13 0.70 1.29 -15.66
CA LEU A 13 1.97 1.72 -16.21
C LEU A 13 2.15 1.24 -17.66
N GLY A 14 2.33 2.18 -18.60
CA GLY A 14 2.71 1.87 -19.98
C GLY A 14 4.19 1.53 -20.16
N SER A 15 5.03 1.88 -19.19
CA SER A 15 6.46 1.60 -19.13
C SER A 15 6.89 1.44 -17.68
N ALA A 16 8.06 0.84 -17.44
CA ALA A 16 8.58 0.68 -16.09
C ALA A 16 8.76 2.03 -15.37
N ALA A 17 8.35 2.13 -14.11
CA ALA A 17 8.44 3.33 -13.29
C ALA A 17 8.73 2.99 -11.81
N SER A 18 9.42 3.87 -11.09
CA SER A 18 9.79 3.65 -9.68
C SER A 18 8.63 3.87 -8.70
N SER A 19 7.62 4.65 -9.10
CA SER A 19 6.46 4.96 -8.27
C SER A 19 5.17 5.15 -9.08
N ILE A 20 4.04 5.03 -8.38
CA ILE A 20 2.70 5.40 -8.82
C ILE A 20 2.14 6.35 -7.75
N THR A 21 1.72 7.55 -8.16
CA THR A 21 1.24 8.57 -7.23
C THR A 21 -0.21 8.94 -7.50
N PHE A 22 -1.00 9.01 -6.43
CA PHE A 22 -2.32 9.61 -6.41
C PHE A 22 -2.24 10.94 -5.69
N ASN A 23 -2.64 12.02 -6.35
CA ASN A 23 -2.68 13.37 -5.79
C ASN A 23 -4.13 13.87 -5.73
N SER A 24 -4.36 14.96 -5.00
CA SER A 24 -5.66 15.63 -4.92
C SER A 24 -6.80 14.67 -4.50
N ILE A 25 -6.51 13.75 -3.58
CA ILE A 25 -7.50 12.80 -3.05
C ILE A 25 -8.63 13.59 -2.37
N PRO A 26 -9.89 13.45 -2.81
CA PRO A 26 -11.02 14.18 -2.23
C PRO A 26 -11.23 13.77 -0.76
N GLY A 27 -11.51 14.75 0.12
CA GLY A 27 -11.84 14.52 1.53
C GLY A 27 -13.30 14.13 1.80
N THR A 28 -14.01 13.57 0.81
CA THR A 28 -15.46 13.30 0.85
C THR A 28 -15.83 11.88 1.27
N TYR A 29 -14.84 11.00 1.39
CA TYR A 29 -15.00 9.61 1.83
C TYR A 29 -14.66 9.46 3.32
N THR A 30 -15.08 8.35 3.94
CA THR A 30 -14.69 7.99 5.31
C THR A 30 -13.33 7.30 5.32
N ASP A 31 -13.17 6.33 4.43
CA ASP A 31 -12.00 5.47 4.34
C ASP A 31 -11.58 5.30 2.87
N LEU A 32 -10.35 4.83 2.64
CA LEU A 32 -9.84 4.53 1.30
C LEU A 32 -9.44 3.07 1.20
N ARG A 33 -9.51 2.52 -0.01
CA ARG A 33 -8.93 1.22 -0.35
C ARG A 33 -8.04 1.35 -1.58
N LEU A 34 -6.78 0.95 -1.46
CA LEU A 34 -5.83 0.83 -2.56
C LEU A 34 -5.72 -0.64 -2.97
N VAL A 35 -5.92 -0.92 -4.25
CA VAL A 35 -5.70 -2.24 -4.84
C VAL A 35 -4.55 -2.12 -5.82
N PHE A 36 -3.48 -2.87 -5.58
CA PHE A 36 -2.30 -2.93 -6.43
C PHE A 36 -2.10 -4.34 -6.97
N THR A 37 -1.83 -4.44 -8.26
CA THR A 37 -1.34 -5.64 -8.91
C THR A 37 -0.14 -5.28 -9.77
N GLY A 38 0.94 -6.04 -9.64
CA GLY A 38 2.11 -5.81 -10.48
C GLY A 38 3.26 -6.74 -10.12
N LYS A 39 4.41 -6.43 -10.69
CA LYS A 39 5.68 -7.07 -10.38
C LYS A 39 6.79 -6.03 -10.50
N SER A 40 7.95 -6.32 -9.94
CA SER A 40 9.14 -5.54 -10.19
C SER A 40 9.73 -5.89 -11.56
N ALA A 41 10.26 -4.87 -12.23
CA ALA A 41 11.08 -5.05 -13.42
C ALA A 41 12.41 -5.77 -13.11
N GLY A 42 12.85 -5.83 -11.85
CA GLY A 42 14.08 -6.50 -11.47
C GLY A 42 14.25 -6.75 -9.97
N GLY A 43 14.53 -8.01 -9.63
CA GLY A 43 14.83 -8.44 -8.26
C GLY A 43 13.66 -8.35 -7.27
N SER A 44 13.96 -8.68 -6.02
CA SER A 44 13.01 -8.57 -4.90
C SER A 44 13.16 -7.21 -4.23
N ASN A 45 12.04 -6.51 -4.06
CA ASN A 45 11.99 -5.16 -3.53
C ASN A 45 10.93 -5.05 -2.44
N THR A 46 11.09 -4.07 -1.56
CA THR A 46 10.03 -3.71 -0.62
C THR A 46 8.98 -2.86 -1.33
N LEU A 47 7.70 -3.19 -1.16
CA LEU A 47 6.59 -2.34 -1.56
C LEU A 47 6.27 -1.37 -0.42
N ARG A 48 6.41 -0.09 -0.71
CA ARG A 48 6.27 1.00 0.27
C ARG A 48 5.17 1.95 -0.13
N LEU A 49 4.56 2.55 0.88
CA LEU A 49 3.58 3.61 0.75
C LEU A 49 4.03 4.81 1.57
N ARG A 50 3.86 6.01 1.00
CA ARG A 50 4.09 7.28 1.69
C ARG A 50 2.88 8.20 1.52
N PHE A 51 2.44 8.81 2.61
CA PHE A 51 1.36 9.80 2.62
C PHE A 51 1.93 11.21 2.54
N ASN A 52 1.31 12.07 1.73
CA ASN A 52 1.58 13.51 1.67
C ASN A 52 3.08 13.87 1.54
N SER A 53 3.88 13.03 0.89
CA SER A 53 5.34 13.16 0.82
C SER A 53 6.04 13.24 2.19
N ASP A 54 5.42 12.77 3.27
CA ASP A 54 6.02 12.75 4.61
C ASP A 54 7.13 11.69 4.64
N SER A 55 8.38 12.15 4.47
CA SER A 55 9.59 11.36 4.63
C SER A 55 10.19 11.49 6.04
N GLY A 56 9.46 12.09 6.99
CA GLY A 56 9.82 12.07 8.40
C GLY A 56 9.61 10.69 8.99
N THR A 57 10.28 10.40 10.11
CA THR A 57 10.14 9.12 10.82
C THR A 57 8.82 9.05 11.59
N ASN A 58 7.69 9.08 10.87
CA ASN A 58 6.33 9.13 11.41
C ASN A 58 5.54 7.83 11.25
N TYR A 59 6.17 6.78 10.74
CA TYR A 59 5.53 5.51 10.48
C TYR A 59 5.99 4.44 11.46
N SER A 60 5.09 3.54 11.82
CA SER A 60 5.41 2.29 12.50
C SER A 60 4.62 1.14 11.88
N ARG A 61 5.07 -0.09 12.09
CA ARG A 61 4.41 -1.30 11.60
C ARG A 61 4.51 -2.47 12.55
N THR A 62 3.53 -3.35 12.44
CA THR A 62 3.58 -4.73 12.90
C THR A 62 3.11 -5.63 11.77
N SER A 63 3.93 -6.60 11.36
CA SER A 63 3.62 -7.52 10.27
C SER A 63 3.64 -8.97 10.74
N LEU A 64 2.70 -9.76 10.22
CA LEU A 64 2.68 -11.22 10.29
C LEU A 64 2.85 -11.79 8.88
N THR A 65 3.77 -12.71 8.71
CA THR A 65 4.08 -13.35 7.41
C THR A 65 3.95 -14.86 7.55
N GLY A 66 3.21 -15.49 6.64
CA GLY A 66 3.13 -16.94 6.50
C GLY A 66 3.73 -17.40 5.17
N SER A 67 4.68 -18.32 5.21
CA SER A 67 5.35 -18.89 4.01
C SER A 67 4.86 -20.28 3.62
N GLY A 68 3.76 -20.75 4.23
CA GLY A 68 3.28 -22.13 4.11
C GLY A 68 3.99 -23.14 5.03
N SER A 69 5.26 -22.90 5.37
CA SER A 69 6.01 -23.75 6.34
C SER A 69 6.23 -23.09 7.71
N SER A 70 6.17 -21.76 7.79
CA SER A 70 6.41 -21.03 9.05
C SER A 70 5.57 -19.76 9.12
N ALA A 71 5.34 -19.32 10.35
CA ALA A 71 4.76 -18.01 10.65
C ALA A 71 5.81 -17.15 11.37
N THR A 72 6.01 -15.93 10.89
CA THR A 72 6.97 -14.98 11.47
C THR A 72 6.30 -13.63 11.74
N SER A 73 6.86 -12.88 12.68
CA SER A 73 6.41 -11.51 13.00
C SER A 73 7.59 -10.54 13.00
N ALA A 74 7.32 -9.28 12.68
CA ALA A 74 8.30 -8.20 12.73
C ALA A 74 7.63 -6.88 13.09
N GLN A 75 8.40 -5.97 13.71
CA GLN A 75 7.95 -4.66 14.14
C GLN A 75 9.00 -3.58 13.85
N ASN A 76 8.55 -2.38 13.50
CA ASN A 76 9.39 -1.19 13.38
C ASN A 76 8.62 0.03 13.90
N SER A 77 9.25 0.87 14.72
CA SER A 77 8.54 1.96 15.43
C SER A 77 8.73 3.36 14.84
N SER A 78 9.77 3.56 14.03
CA SER A 78 10.14 4.86 13.48
C SER A 78 10.74 4.71 12.08
N THR A 79 9.88 4.66 11.07
CA THR A 79 10.26 4.58 9.65
C THR A 79 9.73 5.80 8.89
N ASP A 80 10.33 6.08 7.73
CA ASP A 80 9.97 7.17 6.80
C ASP A 80 8.93 6.76 5.74
N ASN A 81 8.33 5.58 5.93
CA ASN A 81 7.37 4.97 5.03
C ASN A 81 6.55 3.88 5.74
N ALA A 82 5.37 3.59 5.19
CA ALA A 82 4.61 2.40 5.49
C ALA A 82 5.10 1.24 4.61
N PHE A 83 5.59 0.18 5.24
CA PHE A 83 5.87 -1.08 4.57
C PHE A 83 4.56 -1.83 4.39
N ILE A 84 4.18 -2.10 3.15
CA ILE A 84 2.89 -2.75 2.85
C ILE A 84 3.06 -4.12 2.21
N GLY A 85 4.27 -4.48 1.78
CA GLY A 85 4.57 -5.81 1.25
C GLY A 85 5.96 -5.92 0.64
N ALA A 86 6.16 -7.00 -0.11
CA ALA A 86 7.33 -7.22 -0.94
C ALA A 86 6.86 -7.54 -2.37
N VAL A 87 7.57 -7.03 -3.36
CA VAL A 87 7.33 -7.32 -4.78
C VAL A 87 8.57 -8.05 -5.32
N ASN A 88 8.40 -8.96 -6.27
CA ASN A 88 9.51 -9.60 -6.98
C ASN A 88 9.20 -9.60 -8.49
N THR A 89 9.93 -10.38 -9.28
CA THR A 89 9.72 -10.49 -10.73
C THR A 89 8.52 -11.37 -11.14
N LEU A 90 7.74 -11.85 -10.18
CA LEU A 90 6.50 -12.59 -10.38
C LEU A 90 5.30 -11.71 -9.97
N GLN A 91 4.15 -12.03 -10.54
CA GLN A 91 2.92 -11.29 -10.31
C GLN A 91 2.49 -11.39 -8.84
N MET A 92 2.06 -10.27 -8.29
CA MET A 92 1.51 -10.19 -6.93
C MET A 92 0.24 -9.35 -6.88
N MET A 93 -0.47 -9.47 -5.75
CA MET A 93 -1.59 -8.61 -5.40
C MET A 93 -1.38 -8.06 -3.99
N CYS A 94 -1.62 -6.76 -3.82
CA CYS A 94 -1.64 -6.11 -2.52
C CYS A 94 -2.89 -5.24 -2.38
N ASN A 95 -3.62 -5.44 -1.29
CA ASN A 95 -4.74 -4.60 -0.88
C ASN A 95 -4.33 -3.79 0.35
N VAL A 96 -4.69 -2.51 0.38
CA VAL A 96 -4.44 -1.65 1.55
C VAL A 96 -5.71 -0.89 1.89
N ASP A 97 -6.22 -1.12 3.09
CA ASP A 97 -7.32 -0.34 3.65
C ASP A 97 -6.73 0.79 4.51
N ILE A 98 -7.17 2.02 4.31
CA ILE A 98 -6.67 3.22 4.99
C ILE A 98 -7.84 3.87 5.72
N PHE A 99 -7.77 3.88 7.05
CA PHE A 99 -8.88 4.28 7.90
C PHE A 99 -8.82 5.76 8.28
N SER A 100 -9.98 6.42 8.30
CA SER A 100 -10.15 7.80 8.77
C SER A 100 -9.16 8.79 8.15
N TYR A 101 -8.88 8.63 6.85
CA TYR A 101 -7.83 9.36 6.13
C TYR A 101 -8.04 10.90 6.18
N ALA A 102 -9.30 11.35 6.28
CA ALA A 102 -9.67 12.77 6.40
C ALA A 102 -9.92 13.23 7.85
N GLY A 103 -9.86 12.34 8.84
CA GLY A 103 -10.04 12.70 10.25
C GLY A 103 -8.89 13.54 10.82
N SER A 104 -8.99 13.96 12.08
CA SER A 104 -7.93 14.69 12.81
C SER A 104 -7.15 13.80 13.79
N THR A 105 -7.15 12.49 13.59
CA THR A 105 -6.42 11.47 14.38
C THR A 105 -5.23 10.91 13.61
N ASN A 106 -4.32 10.22 14.29
CA ASN A 106 -3.30 9.39 13.62
C ASN A 106 -3.96 8.38 12.68
N LYS A 107 -3.33 8.08 11.55
CA LYS A 107 -3.89 7.22 10.51
C LYS A 107 -3.41 5.80 10.67
N THR A 108 -4.34 4.87 10.72
CA THR A 108 -4.04 3.44 10.67
C THR A 108 -4.35 2.94 9.27
N LEU A 109 -3.47 2.09 8.75
CA LEU A 109 -3.72 1.32 7.55
C LEU A 109 -3.47 -0.16 7.79
N LEU A 110 -4.10 -0.98 6.97
CA LEU A 110 -4.01 -2.41 7.04
C LEU A 110 -3.75 -2.96 5.64
N SER A 111 -2.58 -3.55 5.45
CA SER A 111 -2.21 -4.19 4.18
C SER A 111 -2.38 -5.70 4.24
N GLU A 112 -2.71 -6.25 3.08
CA GLU A 112 -2.76 -7.66 2.78
C GLU A 112 -2.00 -7.90 1.48
N LEU A 113 -0.95 -8.70 1.56
CA LEU A 113 -0.14 -9.14 0.44
C LEU A 113 -0.42 -10.61 0.18
N SER A 114 -0.66 -10.93 -1.10
CA SER A 114 -0.73 -12.28 -1.61
C SER A 114 0.29 -12.45 -2.71
N LEU A 115 1.32 -13.24 -2.43
CA LEU A 115 2.42 -13.53 -3.35
C LEU A 115 2.55 -15.04 -3.48
N ASP A 116 2.22 -15.61 -4.64
CA ASP A 116 2.30 -17.06 -4.87
C ASP A 116 3.76 -17.53 -5.08
N GLN A 117 4.57 -16.70 -5.74
CA GLN A 117 5.98 -16.98 -6.08
C GLN A 117 6.21 -18.41 -6.64
N ASN A 118 5.27 -18.91 -7.44
CA ASN A 118 5.27 -20.24 -8.05
C ASN A 118 5.52 -21.35 -7.02
N GLY A 119 4.86 -21.26 -5.86
CA GLY A 119 4.93 -22.25 -4.77
C GLY A 119 5.92 -21.93 -3.64
N SER A 120 6.70 -20.86 -3.74
CA SER A 120 7.62 -20.38 -2.68
C SER A 120 7.14 -19.08 -2.01
N GLY A 121 5.87 -18.78 -2.18
CA GLY A 121 5.23 -17.52 -1.85
C GLY A 121 5.03 -17.25 -0.37
N GLU A 122 4.42 -16.10 -0.12
CA GLU A 122 4.02 -15.67 1.20
C GLU A 122 2.67 -14.94 1.17
N VAL A 123 1.94 -15.08 2.27
CA VAL A 123 0.88 -14.16 2.63
C VAL A 123 1.37 -13.27 3.75
N ARG A 124 1.14 -11.97 3.66
CA ARG A 124 1.54 -11.02 4.70
C ARG A 124 0.40 -10.08 5.05
N ARG A 125 0.19 -9.91 6.34
CA ARG A 125 -0.75 -8.95 6.93
C ARG A 125 0.05 -7.93 7.72
N THR A 126 -0.07 -6.66 7.38
CA THR A 126 0.69 -5.60 8.06
C THR A 126 -0.25 -4.49 8.51
N VAL A 127 -0.24 -4.18 9.80
CA VAL A 127 -0.82 -2.92 10.29
C VAL A 127 0.28 -1.88 10.32
N CYS A 128 0.00 -0.70 9.77
CA CYS A 128 0.89 0.45 9.87
C CYS A 128 0.15 1.63 10.50
N LEU A 129 0.89 2.41 11.27
CA LEU A 129 0.41 3.66 11.86
C LEU A 129 1.23 4.81 11.29
N TRP A 130 0.56 5.81 10.72
CA TRP A 130 1.14 7.11 10.39
C TRP A 130 0.73 8.11 11.47
N ARG A 131 1.72 8.58 12.23
CA ARG A 131 1.56 9.47 13.39
C ARG A 131 1.41 10.93 12.98
N SER A 132 0.40 11.20 12.17
CA SER A 132 0.01 12.55 11.75
C SER A 132 -1.51 12.68 11.80
N THR A 133 -1.98 13.84 12.24
CA THR A 133 -3.39 14.22 12.24
C THR A 133 -3.84 14.89 10.94
N SER A 134 -2.92 15.06 9.98
CA SER A 134 -3.21 15.68 8.69
C SER A 134 -4.11 14.80 7.83
N VAL A 135 -4.97 15.44 7.03
CA VAL A 135 -5.75 14.76 5.98
C VAL A 135 -4.80 14.18 4.94
N ILE A 136 -4.99 12.92 4.53
CA ILE A 136 -4.25 12.32 3.42
C ILE A 136 -4.81 12.86 2.10
N THR A 137 -4.04 13.70 1.41
CA THR A 137 -4.39 14.28 0.10
C THR A 137 -3.54 13.71 -1.03
N ALA A 138 -2.44 13.02 -0.70
CA ALA A 138 -1.60 12.31 -1.65
C ALA A 138 -1.10 10.97 -1.10
N ILE A 139 -1.03 9.96 -1.98
CA ILE A 139 -0.49 8.63 -1.71
C ILE A 139 0.55 8.32 -2.80
N GLU A 140 1.78 8.06 -2.38
CA GLU A 140 2.85 7.54 -3.24
C GLU A 140 3.06 6.05 -2.94
N LEU A 141 2.90 5.21 -3.97
CA LEU A 141 3.24 3.80 -3.96
C LEU A 141 4.58 3.64 -4.69
N TYR A 142 5.60 3.05 -4.05
CA TYR A 142 6.94 2.99 -4.64
C TYR A 142 7.75 1.77 -4.18
N LEU A 143 8.80 1.47 -4.92
CA LEU A 143 9.75 0.40 -4.58
C LEU A 143 11.01 0.93 -3.90
N SER A 144 11.67 0.08 -3.13
CA SER A 144 12.88 0.45 -2.39
C SER A 144 14.11 0.76 -3.24
N ALA A 145 14.23 0.19 -4.44
CA ALA A 145 15.42 0.34 -5.29
C ALA A 145 15.17 0.11 -6.80
N ALA A 146 14.15 -0.64 -7.19
CA ALA A 146 13.83 -0.95 -8.59
C ALA A 146 12.59 -0.21 -9.12
N ASN A 147 12.19 -0.54 -10.34
CA ASN A 147 10.93 -0.10 -10.95
C ASN A 147 9.86 -1.18 -10.84
N PHE A 148 8.60 -0.75 -10.77
CA PHE A 148 7.48 -1.57 -11.21
C PHE A 148 7.62 -1.83 -12.71
N ASP A 149 7.28 -3.04 -13.15
CA ASP A 149 7.27 -3.37 -14.57
C ASP A 149 6.05 -2.74 -15.28
N ALA A 150 6.12 -2.65 -16.61
CA ALA A 150 4.97 -2.25 -17.42
C ALA A 150 3.77 -3.20 -17.16
N GLY A 151 2.57 -2.65 -17.17
CA GLY A 151 1.33 -3.36 -16.84
C GLY A 151 0.99 -3.41 -15.35
N ALA A 152 1.88 -2.98 -14.45
CA ALA A 152 1.52 -2.79 -13.05
C ALA A 152 0.38 -1.77 -12.94
N THR A 153 -0.64 -2.11 -12.16
CA THR A 153 -1.88 -1.35 -12.01
C THR A 153 -2.15 -1.07 -10.54
N ALA A 154 -2.42 0.19 -10.22
CA ALA A 154 -2.91 0.61 -8.92
C ALA A 154 -4.25 1.33 -9.08
N THR A 155 -5.25 0.96 -8.28
CA THR A 155 -6.54 1.64 -8.24
C THR A 155 -6.84 2.07 -6.81
N LEU A 156 -7.17 3.35 -6.64
CA LEU A 156 -7.63 3.92 -5.39
C LEU A 156 -9.15 4.06 -5.40
N TYR A 157 -9.80 3.54 -4.37
CA TYR A 157 -11.22 3.63 -4.14
C TYR A 157 -11.52 4.42 -2.87
N GLY A 158 -12.61 5.18 -2.87
CA GLY A 158 -13.20 5.80 -1.70
C GLY A 158 -14.37 4.98 -1.15
N ILE A 159 -14.48 4.92 0.18
CA ILE A 159 -15.54 4.24 0.90
C ILE A 159 -16.42 5.31 1.56
N LYS A 160 -17.70 5.36 1.19
CA LYS A 160 -18.67 6.29 1.80
C LYS A 160 -19.11 5.80 3.16
N ALA A 161 -19.46 6.73 4.06
CA ALA A 161 -20.17 6.41 5.29
C ALA A 161 -21.49 5.69 4.96
N ALA A 162 -21.89 4.77 5.85
CA ALA A 162 -23.18 4.09 5.78
C ALA A 162 -24.34 5.06 6.03
#